data_AF-A0ABD6D8S8-F1
#
_entry.id   AF-A0ABD6D8S8-F1
#
_cell.length_a   1.000
_cell.length_b   1.000
_cell.length_c   1.000
_cell.angle_alpha   90.00
_cell.angle_beta   90.00
_cell.angle_gamma   90.00
#
_symmetry.space_group_name_H-M   'P 1'
#
loop_
_entity.id
_entity.type
_entity.pdbx_description
1 polymer ?
#
loop_
_entity_poly.entity_id
_entity_poly.type
_entity_poly.pdbx_seq_one_letter_code
_entity_poly.pdbx_strand_id
1 'polypeptide(L)' 'MPMRLPETDESRCANCDAHVTRGFRRVYGDEDNRAHRCHECDTLVRLRAGSAAGLEVPIPEPGEGSGRHGNTTAKEWSL' A
#
# COMPACT_ATOMS: atom_id res chain seq x y z
N MET A 1 -4.28 -27.73 -22.67
CA MET A 1 -3.29 -27.23 -21.69
C MET A 1 -3.96 -26.12 -20.90
N PRO A 2 -4.25 -26.25 -19.59
CA PRO A 2 -4.82 -25.14 -18.85
C PRO A 2 -3.73 -24.07 -18.70
N MET A 3 -3.99 -22.90 -19.26
CA MET A 3 -3.13 -21.72 -19.10
C MET A 3 -3.15 -21.33 -17.62
N ARG A 4 -1.97 -21.31 -17.00
CA ARG A 4 -1.76 -20.87 -15.62
C ARG A 4 -2.02 -19.37 -15.57
N LEU A 5 -3.17 -18.96 -15.03
CA LEU A 5 -3.46 -17.57 -14.69
C LEU A 5 -2.44 -17.12 -13.63
N PRO A 6 -1.60 -16.10 -13.89
CA PRO A 6 -0.75 -15.52 -12.86
C PRO A 6 -1.59 -14.55 -11.99
N GLU A 7 -2.64 -15.06 -11.35
CA GLU A 7 -3.60 -14.28 -10.58
C GLU A 7 -3.08 -13.83 -9.18
N THR A 8 -1.84 -14.20 -8.84
CA THR A 8 -1.31 -14.08 -7.48
C THR A 8 -0.25 -13.01 -7.25
N ASP A 9 0.41 -12.49 -8.30
CA ASP A 9 1.51 -11.53 -8.10
C ASP A 9 1.06 -10.07 -8.25
N GLU A 10 0.09 -9.80 -9.12
CA GLU A 10 -0.47 -8.46 -9.27
C GLU A 10 -1.20 -8.04 -7.99
N SER A 11 -1.73 -8.97 -7.20
CA SER A 11 -2.51 -8.67 -5.99
C SER A 11 -1.68 -8.37 -4.75
N ARG A 12 -0.38 -8.21 -4.91
CA ARG A 12 0.56 -7.97 -3.82
C ARG A 12 1.40 -6.73 -4.10
N CYS A 13 1.70 -6.00 -3.03
CA CYS A 13 2.61 -4.88 -3.10
C CYS A 13 4.05 -5.37 -3.30
N ALA A 14 4.78 -4.78 -4.26
CA ALA A 14 6.16 -5.19 -4.52
C ALA A 14 7.15 -4.85 -3.38
N ASN A 15 6.82 -3.88 -2.51
CA ASN A 15 7.67 -3.47 -1.39
C ASN A 15 7.34 -4.16 -0.06
N CYS A 16 6.05 -4.36 0.23
CA CYS A 16 5.57 -4.82 1.54
C CYS A 16 4.94 -6.23 1.50
N ASP A 17 4.74 -6.81 0.31
CA ASP A 17 3.99 -8.05 0.04
C ASP A 17 2.52 -8.05 0.51
N ALA A 18 2.03 -6.95 1.11
CA ALA A 18 0.64 -6.80 1.56
C ALA A 18 -0.35 -6.90 0.40
N HIS A 19 -1.56 -7.37 0.72
CA HIS A 19 -2.62 -7.53 -0.26
C HIS A 19 -3.14 -6.18 -0.76
N VAL A 20 -3.11 -5.97 -2.08
CA VAL A 20 -3.63 -4.77 -2.74
C VAL A 20 -4.80 -5.12 -3.65
N THR A 21 -5.85 -4.31 -3.60
CA THR A 21 -7.04 -4.53 -4.45
C THR A 21 -6.76 -4.14 -5.89
N ARG A 22 -7.50 -4.75 -6.84
CA ARG A 22 -7.41 -4.39 -8.26
C ARG A 22 -7.74 -2.93 -8.52
N GLY A 23 -8.70 -2.37 -7.76
CA GLY A 23 -9.06 -0.95 -7.85
C GLY A 23 -7.92 -0.03 -7.42
N PHE A 24 -7.17 -0.41 -6.39
CA PHE A 24 -6.00 0.34 -5.93
C PHE A 24 -4.92 0.40 -7.02
N ARG A 25 -4.57 -0.75 -7.59
CA ARG A 25 -3.60 -0.86 -8.69
C ARG A 25 -3.96 -0.05 -9.92
N ARG A 26 -5.24 -0.04 -10.29
CA ARG A 26 -5.71 0.72 -11.44
C ARG A 26 -5.50 2.23 -11.29
N VAL A 27 -5.48 2.73 -10.05
CA VAL A 27 -5.37 4.17 -9.76
C VAL A 27 -3.94 4.58 -9.41
N TYR A 28 -3.22 3.73 -8.69
CA TYR A 28 -1.92 4.05 -8.10
C TYR A 28 -0.79 3.15 -8.59
N GLY A 29 -1.08 2.09 -9.34
CA GLY A 29 -0.07 1.21 -9.91
C GLY A 29 0.68 1.86 -11.08
N ASP A 30 1.71 1.17 -11.54
CA ASP A 30 2.47 1.52 -12.73
C ASP A 30 1.74 1.17 -14.04
N GLU A 31 2.44 1.33 -15.16
CA GLU A 31 1.94 1.04 -16.51
C GLU A 31 1.50 -0.44 -16.68
N ASP A 32 2.06 -1.34 -15.87
CA ASP A 32 1.74 -2.76 -15.82
C ASP A 32 0.64 -3.10 -14.79
N ASN A 33 -0.03 -2.10 -14.20
CA ASN A 33 -0.99 -2.25 -13.10
C ASN A 33 -0.39 -2.91 -11.85
N ARG A 34 0.92 -2.75 -11.62
CA ARG A 34 1.61 -3.26 -10.43
C ARG A 34 1.77 -2.14 -9.40
N ALA A 35 1.41 -2.42 -8.16
CA ALA A 35 1.62 -1.48 -7.06
C ALA A 35 2.97 -1.75 -6.40
N HIS A 36 3.91 -0.81 -6.53
CA HIS A 36 5.20 -0.89 -5.84
C HIS A 36 5.08 -0.57 -4.36
N ARG A 37 4.13 0.30 -3.99
CA ARG A 37 3.88 0.67 -2.59
C ARG A 37 2.39 0.59 -2.24
N CYS A 38 2.12 0.24 -0.98
CA CYS A 38 0.80 -0.02 -0.42
C CYS A 38 0.43 1.06 0.61
N HIS A 39 -0.85 1.19 0.98
CA HIS A 39 -1.29 2.10 2.06
C HIS A 39 -0.78 1.69 3.45
N GLU A 40 -0.22 0.48 3.57
CA GLU A 40 0.37 -0.05 4.80
C GLU A 40 1.84 0.37 4.94
N CYS A 41 2.60 0.39 3.85
CA CYS A 41 4.01 0.79 3.86
C CYS A 41 4.25 2.24 3.44
N ASP A 42 3.24 2.91 2.88
CA ASP A 42 3.34 4.29 2.41
C ASP A 42 2.08 5.10 2.76
N THR A 43 2.22 6.42 2.76
CA THR A 43 1.16 7.38 3.04
C THR A 43 0.36 7.72 1.81
N LEU A 44 -0.94 7.97 2.01
CA LEU A 44 -1.84 8.43 0.94
C LEU A 44 -1.33 9.68 0.21
N VAL A 45 -0.58 10.55 0.90
CA VAL A 45 0.01 11.76 0.32
C VAL A 45 1.05 11.41 -0.75
N ARG A 46 1.96 10.47 -0.45
CA ARG A 46 2.96 9.97 -1.40
C ARG A 46 2.35 9.10 -2.49
N LEU A 47 1.35 8.29 -2.15
CA LEU A 47 0.59 7.49 -3.12
C LEU A 47 -0.07 8.38 -4.19
N ARG A 48 -0.73 9.47 -3.77
CA ARG A 48 -1.34 10.45 -4.68
C ARG A 48 -0.34 11.19 -5.54
N ALA A 49 0.89 11.36 -5.05
CA ALA A 49 1.98 11.95 -5.82
C ALA A 49 2.66 10.96 -6.78
N GLY A 50 2.27 9.68 -6.76
CA GLY A 50 2.75 8.66 -7.68
C GLY A 50 3.78 7.70 -7.12
N SER A 51 4.07 7.73 -5.80
CA SER A 51 5.07 6.84 -5.20
C SER A 51 4.74 5.35 -5.34
N ALA A 52 3.46 4.99 -5.52
CA ALA A 52 3.05 3.60 -5.74
C ALA A 52 3.32 3.08 -7.16
N ALA A 53 3.53 3.96 -8.13
CA ALA A 53 4.00 3.61 -9.47
C ALA A 53 5.54 3.53 -9.54
N GLY A 54 6.23 3.67 -8.39
CA GLY A 54 7.69 3.71 -8.35
C GLY A 54 8.29 5.08 -8.67
N LEU A 55 7.48 6.13 -8.74
CA LEU A 55 7.98 7.49 -8.95
C LEU A 55 8.68 8.02 -7.69
N GLU A 56 9.82 8.68 -7.87
CA GLU A 56 10.48 9.40 -6.79
C GLU A 56 9.68 10.66 -6.46
N VAL A 57 9.23 10.76 -5.22
CA VAL A 57 8.43 11.88 -4.75
C VAL A 57 9.25 12.67 -3.73
N PRO A 58 9.33 14.02 -3.81
CA PRO A 58 10.08 14.85 -2.86
C PRO A 58 9.42 14.96 -1.47
N ILE A 59 8.53 14.03 -1.13
CA ILE A 59 7.80 13.98 0.14
C ILE A 59 8.56 13.01 1.05
N PRO A 60 8.97 13.39 2.26
CA PRO A 60 9.73 12.51 3.14
C PRO A 60 8.98 11.20 3.43
N GLU A 61 9.72 10.09 3.56
CA GLU A 61 9.13 8.80 3.95
C GLU A 61 8.40 8.97 5.28
N PRO A 62 7.23 8.34 5.47
CA PRO A 62 6.61 8.30 6.78
C PRO A 62 7.55 7.58 7.74
N GLY A 63 8.27 8.34 8.56
CA GLY A 63 9.10 7.79 9.63
C GLY A 63 8.25 6.90 10.54
N GLU A 64 8.79 5.74 10.90
CA GLU A 64 8.22 4.70 11.78
C GLU A 64 7.47 5.30 12.98
N GLY A 65 6.19 5.58 12.76
CA GLY A 65 5.28 6.09 13.75
C GLY A 65 4.28 5.00 14.06
N SER A 66 4.63 4.14 15.01
CA SER A 66 3.68 3.43 15.86
C SER A 66 2.37 4.22 15.99
N GLY A 67 1.25 3.65 15.51
CA GLY A 67 -0.07 4.18 15.86
C GLY A 67 -0.98 4.58 14.70
N ARG A 68 -1.34 3.63 13.82
CA ARG A 68 -2.63 3.66 13.10
C ARG A 68 -3.32 2.28 13.01
N HIS A 69 -3.01 1.39 13.95
CA HIS A 69 -3.89 0.25 14.22
C HIS A 69 -4.93 0.71 15.25
N GLY A 70 -6.10 1.12 14.76
CA GLY A 70 -7.27 1.44 15.58
C GLY A 70 -7.89 0.18 16.21
N ASN A 71 -7.11 -0.58 16.98
CA ASN A 71 -7.60 -1.74 17.72
C ASN A 71 -6.96 -1.91 19.12
N THR A 72 -6.49 -0.85 19.78
CA THR A 72 -6.47 -0.88 21.24
C THR A 72 -7.82 -0.39 21.73
N THR A 73 -8.62 -1.33 22.22
CA THR A 73 -9.81 -1.06 23.02
C THR A 73 -9.50 0.03 24.04
N ALA A 74 -10.15 1.18 23.92
CA ALA A 74 -10.21 2.19 24.97
C ALA A 74 -10.91 1.55 26.18
N LYS A 75 -10.13 0.89 27.03
CA LYS A 75 -10.49 0.67 28.42
C LYS A 75 -9.80 1.79 29.20
N GLU A 76 -10.51 2.26 30.22
CA GLU A 76 -10.04 3.16 31.28
C GLU A 76 -9.81 4.63 30.92
N TRP A 77 -10.92 5.37 30.85
CA TRP A 77 -10.92 6.72 31.41
C TRP A 77 -10.95 6.58 32.93
N SER A 78 -9.77 6.70 33.55
CA SER A 78 -9.65 6.99 34.96
C SER A 78 -8.94 8.33 35.08
N LEU A 79 -9.70 9.36 35.43
CA LEU A 79 -9.40 10.45 36.37
C LEU A 79 -10.42 11.59 36.17
#